data_AF-A0A351F987-F1
#
_entry.id   AF-A0A351F987-F1
#
_cell.length_a   1.000
_cell.length_b   1.000
_cell.length_c   1.000
_cell.angle_alpha   90.00
_cell.angle_beta   90.00
_cell.angle_gamma   90.00
#
_symmetry.space_group_name_H-M   'P 1'
#
loop_
_entity.id
_entity.type
_entity.pdbx_description
1 polymer ?
#
loop_
_entity_poly.entity_id
_entity_poly.type
_entity_poly.pdbx_seq_one_letter_code
_entity_poly.pdbx_strand_id
1 'polypeptide(L)' 'MTLKNKLVVSASPHDRSPRTVRSLMLDVIIALIPALIASVIFYGPRALLIECISVATCVIFEYITRIVFKRS' A
#
# COMPACT_ATOMS: atom_id res chain seq x y z
N MET A 1 -47.25 -10.66 -13.98
CA MET A 1 -46.51 -11.78 -13.37
C MET A 1 -45.12 -11.84 -14.02
N THR A 2 -44.06 -11.85 -13.22
CA THR A 2 -42.64 -12.08 -13.59
C THR A 2 -41.85 -10.98 -14.32
N LEU A 3 -41.22 -10.07 -13.56
CA LEU A 3 -39.90 -9.52 -13.87
C LEU A 3 -39.15 -9.22 -12.56
N LYS A 4 -38.62 -10.27 -11.90
CA LYS A 4 -37.61 -10.11 -10.84
C LYS A 4 -36.27 -9.85 -11.52
N ASN A 5 -36.04 -8.60 -11.89
CA ASN A 5 -34.70 -8.12 -12.24
C ASN A 5 -33.83 -8.20 -10.99
N LYS A 6 -33.23 -9.37 -10.74
CA LYS A 6 -32.10 -9.50 -9.82
C LYS A 6 -30.98 -8.70 -10.47
N LEU A 7 -30.88 -7.43 -10.11
CA LEU A 7 -29.63 -6.68 -10.17
C LEU A 7 -28.68 -7.40 -9.22
N VAL A 8 -28.07 -8.47 -9.73
CA VAL A 8 -26.87 -9.03 -9.11
C VAL A 8 -25.84 -7.93 -9.34
N VAL A 9 -25.74 -7.03 -8.37
CA VAL A 9 -24.48 -6.33 -8.12
C VAL A 9 -23.52 -7.48 -7.85
N SER A 10 -22.85 -7.94 -8.90
CA SER A 10 -21.80 -8.94 -8.78
C SER A 10 -20.89 -8.41 -7.70
N ALA A 11 -20.90 -9.08 -6.54
CA ALA A 11 -19.80 -8.97 -5.60
C ALA A 11 -18.55 -9.10 -6.47
N SER A 12 -17.70 -8.06 -6.46
CA SER A 12 -16.44 -8.06 -7.18
C SER A 12 -15.81 -9.43 -6.94
N PRO A 13 -15.48 -10.19 -8.00
CA PRO A 13 -15.18 -11.60 -7.89
C PRO A 13 -14.19 -11.76 -6.74
N HIS A 14 -14.58 -12.56 -5.74
CA HIS A 14 -13.68 -13.08 -4.74
C HIS A 14 -12.75 -14.03 -5.48
N ASP A 15 -11.90 -13.46 -6.32
CA ASP A 15 -10.79 -14.12 -6.95
C ASP A 15 -9.93 -14.57 -5.78
N ARG A 16 -9.91 -15.89 -5.57
CA ARG A 16 -8.89 -16.51 -4.73
C ARG A 16 -7.57 -16.38 -5.48
N SER A 17 -7.14 -15.15 -5.70
CA SER A 17 -5.86 -14.85 -6.30
C SER A 17 -4.82 -15.42 -5.32
N PRO A 18 -3.94 -16.32 -5.77
CA PRO A 18 -2.83 -16.79 -4.94
C PRO A 18 -1.90 -15.65 -4.53
N ARG A 19 -2.07 -14.49 -5.18
CA ARG A 19 -1.39 -13.23 -4.89
C ARG A 19 -2.08 -12.55 -3.71
N THR A 20 -1.42 -12.59 -2.55
CA THR A 20 -1.86 -11.85 -1.37
C THR A 20 -1.57 -10.35 -1.53
N VAL A 21 -2.33 -9.49 -0.83
CA VAL A 21 -2.04 -8.04 -0.77
C VAL A 21 -0.59 -7.79 -0.34
N ARG A 22 -0.07 -8.62 0.57
CA ARG A 22 1.33 -8.55 1.02
C ARG A 22 2.32 -8.81 -0.11
N SER A 23 2.08 -9.80 -0.95
CA SER A 23 2.94 -10.09 -2.12
C SER A 23 2.96 -8.91 -3.08
N LEU A 24 1.80 -8.32 -3.36
CA LEU A 24 1.70 -7.17 -4.25
C LEU A 24 2.44 -5.94 -3.71
N MET A 25 2.31 -5.67 -2.40
CA MET A 25 3.01 -4.55 -1.77
C MET A 25 4.54 -4.73 -1.83
N LEU A 26 5.04 -5.97 -1.75
CA LEU A 26 6.47 -6.26 -1.92
C LEU A 26 6.94 -6.02 -3.37
N ASP A 27 6.16 -6.42 -4.37
CA ASP A 27 6.47 -6.13 -5.79
C ASP A 27 6.62 -4.60 -6.02
N VAL A 28 5.74 -3.79 -5.41
CA VAL A 28 5.82 -2.31 -5.50
C VAL A 28 7.08 -1.76 -4.83
N ILE A 29 7.46 -2.28 -3.65
CA ILE A 29 8.69 -1.87 -2.96
C ILE A 29 9.92 -2.16 -3.83
N ILE A 30 9.95 -3.32 -4.50
CA ILE A 30 11.04 -3.68 -5.43
C ILE A 30 11.06 -2.71 -6.62
N ALA A 31 9.89 -2.34 -7.16
CA ALA A 31 9.77 -1.38 -8.24
C ALA A 31 10.22 0.05 -7.87
N LEU A 32 10.22 0.41 -6.58
CA LEU A 32 10.64 1.72 -6.09
C LEU A 32 12.17 1.86 -5.94
N ILE A 33 12.93 0.77 -5.89
CA ILE A 33 14.40 0.79 -5.81
C ILE A 33 15.06 1.67 -6.89
N PRO A 34 14.74 1.54 -8.19
CA PRO A 34 15.32 2.41 -9.22
C PRO A 34 14.94 3.88 -9.04
N ALA A 35 13.74 4.18 -8.53
CA ALA A 35 13.32 5.54 -8.24
C ALA A 35 14.12 6.15 -7.08
N LEU A 36 14.41 5.35 -6.04
CA LEU A 36 15.24 5.76 -4.90
C LEU A 36 16.68 6.06 -5.34
N ILE A 37 17.24 5.22 -6.23
CA ILE A 37 18.56 5.47 -6.84
C ILE A 37 18.55 6.78 -7.64
N ALA A 38 17.52 7.00 -8.47
CA ALA A 38 17.39 8.23 -9.24
C ALA A 38 17.27 9.46 -8.33
N SER A 39 16.47 9.39 -7.26
CA SER A 39 16.29 10.44 -6.26
C SER A 39 17.65 10.90 -5.69
N VAL A 40 18.52 9.95 -5.33
CA VAL A 40 19.87 10.27 -4.81
C VAL A 40 20.78 10.92 -5.86
N ILE A 41 20.70 10.49 -7.12
CA ILE A 41 21.53 11.06 -8.19
C ILE A 41 21.13 12.50 -8.51
N PHE A 42 19.83 12.79 -8.60
CA PHE A 42 19.34 14.12 -8.98
C PHE A 42 19.38 15.13 -7.81
N TYR A 43 19.01 14.71 -6.60
CA TYR A 43 18.83 15.60 -5.46
C TYR A 43 19.95 15.49 -4.40
N GLY A 44 20.88 14.55 -4.57
CA GLY A 44 22.00 14.34 -3.68
C GLY A 44 21.64 13.63 -2.36
N PRO A 45 22.61 13.48 -1.44
CA PRO A 45 22.47 12.63 -0.25
C PRO A 45 21.49 13.16 0.79
N ARG A 46 21.13 14.45 0.75
CA ARG A 46 20.16 15.03 1.69
C ARG A 46 18.73 14.57 1.40
N ALA A 47 18.41 14.28 0.13
CA ALA A 47 17.08 13.77 -0.23
C ALA A 47 16.81 12.42 0.42
N LEU A 48 17.81 11.54 0.48
CA LEU A 48 17.70 10.23 1.13
C LEU A 48 17.35 10.35 2.62
N LEU A 49 17.95 11.31 3.32
CA LEU A 49 17.69 11.53 4.75
C LEU A 49 16.24 11.98 4.99
N ILE A 50 15.73 12.91 4.16
CA ILE A 50 14.35 13.39 4.24
C ILE A 50 13.36 12.24 3.92
N GLU A 51 13.67 11.45 2.88
CA GLU A 51 12.86 10.30 2.48
C GLU A 51 12.79 9.25 3.60
N CYS A 52 13.92 8.90 4.21
CA CYS A 52 13.97 7.98 5.35
C CYS A 52 13.16 8.50 6.55
N ILE A 53 13.30 9.78 6.91
CA ILE A 53 12.54 10.37 8.02
C ILE A 53 11.04 10.36 7.72
N SER A 54 10.65 10.67 6.48
CA SER A 54 9.24 10.66 6.06
C SER A 54 8.63 9.26 6.19
N VAL A 55 9.29 8.24 5.61
CA VAL A 55 8.83 6.84 5.71
C VAL A 55 8.79 6.37 7.17
N ALA A 56 9.83 6.67 7.96
CA ALA A 56 9.87 6.32 9.36
C ALA A 56 8.71 6.95 10.14
N THR A 57 8.42 8.23 9.90
CA THR A 57 7.31 8.95 10.53
C THR A 57 5.97 8.34 10.15
N CYS A 58 5.76 8.01 8.87
CA CYS A 58 4.55 7.35 8.41
C CYS A 58 4.33 5.98 9.08
N VAL A 59 5.38 5.15 9.17
CA VAL A 59 5.28 3.82 9.82
C VAL A 59 5.04 3.94 11.32
N ILE A 60 5.71 4.89 11.99
CA ILE A 60 5.46 5.18 13.41
C ILE A 60 4.00 5.60 13.60
N PHE A 61 3.49 6.49 12.75
CA PHE A 61 2.12 6.95 12.84
C PHE A 61 1.11 5.84 12.55
N GLU A 62 1.40 4.96 11.59
CA GLU A 62 0.60 3.75 11.34
C GLU A 62 0.61 2.81 12.54
N TYR A 63 1.76 2.62 13.18
CA TYR A 63 1.87 1.82 14.41
C TYR A 63 1.08 2.45 15.56
N ILE A 64 1.23 3.76 15.77
CA ILE A 64 0.47 4.53 16.77
C ILE A 64 -1.03 4.43 16.49
N THR A 65 -1.43 4.60 15.23
CA THR A 65 -2.82 4.48 14.81
C THR A 65 -3.32 3.06 15.08
N ARG A 66 -2.55 2.02 14.76
CA ARG A 66 -2.91 0.62 15.04
C ARG A 66 -3.09 0.34 16.54
N ILE A 67 -2.31 0.98 17.41
CA ILE A 67 -2.46 0.79 18.86
C ILE A 67 -3.59 1.66 19.44
N VAL A 68 -3.83 2.87 18.93
CA VAL A 68 -4.93 3.76 19.35
C VAL A 68 -6.27 3.22 18.86
N PHE A 69 -6.35 2.82 17.59
CA PHE A 69 -7.51 2.17 16.98
C PHE A 69 -7.55 0.67 17.25
N LYS A 70 -6.85 0.20 18.29
CA LYS A 70 -7.10 -1.09 18.92
C LYS A 70 -8.51 -1.06 19.52
N ARG A 71 -9.52 -1.14 18.66
CA ARG A 71 -10.77 -1.80 18.96
C ARG A 71 -10.38 -3.22 19.40
N SER A 72 -10.97 -3.61 20.52
CA SER A 72 -10.89 -4.91 21.19
C SER A 72 -10.70 -6.12 20.28
#